data_AF-A0AA41WNG3-F1
#
_entry.id   AF-A0AA41WNG3-F1
#
_cell.length_a   1.000
_cell.length_b   1.000
_cell.length_c   1.000
_cell.angle_alpha   90.00
_cell.angle_beta   90.00
_cell.angle_gamma   90.00
#
_symmetry.space_group_name_H-M   'P 1'
#
loop_
_entity.id
_entity.type
_entity.pdbx_description
1 polymer ?
#
loop_
_entity_poly.entity_id
_entity_poly.type
_entity_poly.pdbx_seq_one_letter_code
_entity_poly.pdbx_strand_id
1 'polypeptide(L)'
;MASLYRRQAGAGFGNGQGESARAKPLKRPSQRRAKFTVQAIYEAFVRIWRRDGAQAATTRAVALEAGCSVGTLYEYFPNKEALLSGYVRHTIEVLLARIQSEVTERIDASWTARVRHLVRLSCGDPALDPPYFDHAMLMREDRIAEPKHHLRFFDELSTAWRQALDACPDLPARPDDALVQTMLQAIWGARRYRVLLQEGPPATEVWISEMERLCLRALAATPEVV
;
A
#
# COMPACT_ATOMS: atom_id res chain seq x y z
N MET A 1 -5.86 58.94 4.75
CA MET A 1 -4.49 58.44 4.58
C MET A 1 -4.44 56.97 4.96
N ALA A 2 -3.84 56.15 4.10
CA ALA A 2 -3.52 54.72 4.26
C ALA A 2 -2.99 54.39 5.69
N SER A 3 -3.08 53.18 6.23
CA SER A 3 -2.65 51.89 5.69
C SER A 3 -2.87 50.87 6.83
N LEU A 4 -3.67 49.81 6.62
CA LEU A 4 -3.21 48.42 6.49
C LEU A 4 -2.42 47.86 7.69
N TYR A 5 -3.05 46.94 8.43
CA TYR A 5 -2.50 45.59 8.63
C TYR A 5 -3.59 44.65 9.17
N ARG A 6 -4.45 44.17 8.26
CA ARG A 6 -5.25 42.96 8.45
C ARG A 6 -4.32 41.78 8.16
N ARG A 7 -3.91 41.00 9.18
CA ARG A 7 -3.20 39.72 8.96
C ARG A 7 -4.18 38.72 8.37
N GLN A 8 -4.12 38.54 7.06
CA GLN A 8 -4.78 37.48 6.33
C GLN A 8 -3.91 36.22 6.38
N ALA A 9 -4.53 35.10 6.75
CA ALA A 9 -3.94 33.77 6.69
C ALA A 9 -3.60 33.37 5.23
N GLY A 10 -2.45 32.71 5.04
CA GLY A 10 -2.04 32.07 3.79
C GLY A 10 -0.59 31.58 3.90
N ALA A 11 -0.16 30.43 3.40
CA ALA A 11 -0.83 29.40 2.61
C ALA A 11 -0.11 28.05 2.85
N GLY A 12 -0.86 27.01 3.25
CA GLY A 12 -0.46 25.62 3.03
C GLY A 12 -0.59 25.26 1.54
N PHE A 13 -0.28 24.01 1.17
CA PHE A 13 -0.35 23.50 -0.22
C PHE A 13 -1.43 24.25 -1.02
N GLY A 14 -0.96 25.09 -1.94
CA GLY A 14 -1.81 26.11 -2.54
C GLY A 14 -3.04 25.48 -3.17
N ASN A 15 -4.22 25.99 -2.81
CA ASN A 15 -5.41 25.90 -3.66
C ASN A 15 -5.15 26.76 -4.91
N GLY A 16 -4.27 26.29 -5.77
CA GLY A 16 -4.04 26.82 -7.11
C GLY A 16 -4.45 25.73 -8.08
N GLN A 17 -5.52 25.97 -8.82
CA GLN A 17 -5.84 25.22 -10.03
C GLN A 17 -4.65 25.41 -10.99
N GLY A 18 -3.77 24.42 -11.04
CA GLY A 18 -2.63 24.33 -11.92
C GLY A 18 -2.42 22.85 -12.23
N GLU A 19 -2.67 22.49 -13.49
CA GLU A 19 -2.58 21.18 -14.11
C GLU A 19 -1.55 20.22 -13.47
N SER A 20 -2.02 19.03 -13.06
CA SER A 20 -1.27 17.74 -13.02
C SER A 20 0.24 17.81 -12.67
N ALA A 21 0.63 18.64 -11.70
CA ALA A 21 2.04 18.84 -11.38
C ALA A 21 2.57 17.67 -10.53
N ARG A 22 3.12 16.66 -11.22
CA ARG A 22 4.02 15.59 -10.73
C ARG A 22 3.66 14.99 -9.36
N ALA A 23 2.75 14.02 -9.35
CA ALA A 23 2.54 13.11 -8.21
C ALA A 23 3.68 12.07 -8.03
N LYS A 24 4.91 12.40 -8.44
CA LYS A 24 6.08 11.51 -8.36
C LYS A 24 7.09 12.08 -7.38
N PRO A 25 7.62 11.27 -6.43
CA PRO A 25 8.77 11.65 -5.63
C PRO A 25 9.95 12.06 -6.51
N LEU A 26 10.69 13.10 -6.10
CA LEU A 26 11.81 13.64 -6.89
C LEU A 26 13.10 12.83 -6.73
N LYS A 27 13.28 12.16 -5.58
CA LYS A 27 14.44 11.32 -5.28
C LYS A 27 14.00 10.01 -4.65
N ARG A 28 14.64 8.90 -5.06
CA ARG A 28 14.58 7.62 -4.32
C ARG A 28 15.79 7.53 -3.38
N PRO A 29 15.60 7.33 -2.07
CA PRO A 29 16.70 7.29 -1.13
C PRO A 29 17.54 6.01 -1.33
N SER A 30 18.79 6.17 -1.75
CA SER A 30 19.73 5.03 -1.88
C SER A 30 20.56 4.82 -0.61
N GLN A 31 20.96 5.91 0.06
CA GLN A 31 21.81 5.87 1.27
C GLN A 31 20.99 5.63 2.54
N ARG A 32 21.60 4.98 3.55
CA ARG A 32 20.96 4.62 4.83
C ARG A 32 20.30 5.81 5.52
N ARG A 33 20.97 6.97 5.56
CA ARG A 33 20.43 8.21 6.17
C ARG A 33 19.20 8.71 5.43
N ALA A 34 19.21 8.68 4.10
CA ALA A 34 18.08 9.11 3.28
C ALA A 34 16.87 8.18 3.48
N LYS A 35 17.08 6.86 3.62
CA LYS A 35 16.01 5.91 3.92
C LYS A 35 15.37 6.19 5.28
N PHE A 36 16.17 6.45 6.31
CA PHE A 36 15.67 6.82 7.63
C PHE A 36 14.84 8.10 7.60
N THR A 37 15.31 9.15 6.90
CA THR A 37 14.55 10.40 6.75
C THR A 37 13.22 10.18 6.05
N VAL A 38 13.20 9.43 4.94
CA VAL A 38 11.96 9.16 4.19
C VAL A 38 10.98 8.34 5.04
N GLN A 39 11.47 7.36 5.79
CA GLN A 39 10.65 6.58 6.73
C GLN A 39 10.00 7.48 7.80
N ALA A 40 10.78 8.35 8.44
CA ALA A 40 10.27 9.31 9.42
C ALA A 40 9.22 10.26 8.83
N ILE A 41 9.41 10.69 7.57
CA ILE A 41 8.42 11.49 6.84
C ILE A 41 7.11 10.72 6.61
N TYR A 42 7.17 9.45 6.20
CA TYR A 42 5.98 8.62 6.02
C TYR A 42 5.23 8.38 7.34
N GLU A 43 5.94 8.09 8.42
CA GLU A 43 5.34 7.91 9.75
C GLU A 43 4.64 9.18 10.23
N ALA A 44 5.30 10.34 10.12
CA ALA A 44 4.70 11.64 10.45
C ALA A 44 3.48 11.94 9.58
N PHE A 45 3.56 11.68 8.27
CA PHE A 45 2.46 11.87 7.34
C PHE A 45 1.23 11.05 7.74
N VAL A 46 1.41 9.76 8.04
CA VAL A 46 0.34 8.87 8.47
C VAL A 46 -0.22 9.25 9.83
N ARG A 47 0.62 9.61 10.81
CA ARG A 47 0.17 10.03 12.14
C ARG A 47 -0.73 11.27 12.06
N ILE A 48 -0.32 12.29 11.32
CA ILE A 48 -1.13 13.49 11.10
C ILE A 48 -2.41 13.13 10.35
N TRP A 49 -2.33 12.34 9.28
CA TRP A 49 -3.49 11.96 8.48
C TRP A 49 -4.55 11.22 9.31
N ARG A 50 -4.12 10.28 10.15
CA ARG A 50 -5.00 9.49 11.03
C ARG A 50 -5.63 10.34 12.12
N ARG A 51 -4.84 11.24 12.73
CA ARG A 51 -5.27 12.04 13.87
C ARG A 51 -6.15 13.22 13.48
N ASP A 52 -5.73 13.95 12.44
CA ASP A 52 -6.25 15.28 12.10
C ASP A 52 -6.88 15.34 10.69
N GLY A 53 -6.91 14.20 9.98
CA GLY A 53 -7.44 14.08 8.64
C GLY A 53 -6.49 14.57 7.54
N ALA A 54 -6.88 14.31 6.29
CA ALA A 54 -6.03 14.60 5.14
C ALA A 54 -5.58 16.07 5.08
N GLN A 55 -6.45 17.04 5.37
CA GLN A 55 -6.12 18.47 5.19
C GLN A 55 -5.03 18.98 6.13
N ALA A 56 -4.89 18.36 7.32
CA ALA A 56 -3.88 18.73 8.30
C ALA A 56 -2.46 18.29 7.91
N ALA A 57 -2.34 17.29 7.03
CA ALA A 57 -1.06 16.77 6.51
C ALA A 57 -0.39 17.74 5.53
N THR A 58 0.00 18.92 6.02
CA THR A 58 0.69 19.98 5.28
C THR A 58 2.20 19.78 5.30
N THR A 59 2.95 20.33 4.32
CA THR A 59 4.43 20.28 4.27
C THR A 59 5.06 20.65 5.60
N ARG A 60 4.57 21.75 6.20
CA ARG A 60 5.10 22.29 7.46
C ARG A 60 4.80 21.36 8.62
N ALA A 61 3.57 20.84 8.72
CA ALA A 61 3.19 19.92 9.78
C ALA A 61 3.97 18.61 9.70
N VAL A 62 4.09 18.03 8.50
CA VAL A 62 4.84 16.79 8.28
C VAL A 62 6.33 17.00 8.55
N ALA A 63 6.94 18.07 8.06
CA ALA A 63 8.36 18.35 8.31
C ALA A 63 8.65 18.53 9.81
N LEU A 64 7.79 19.26 10.52
CA LEU A 64 7.89 19.45 11.96
C LEU A 64 7.78 18.13 12.71
N GLU A 65 6.77 17.31 12.42
CA GLU A 65 6.54 16.03 13.10
C GLU A 65 7.58 14.95 12.72
N ALA A 66 8.15 15.02 11.52
CA ALA A 66 9.24 14.15 11.06
C ALA A 66 10.62 14.58 11.60
N GLY A 67 10.73 15.74 12.24
CA GLY A 67 12.01 16.29 12.72
C GLY A 67 12.97 16.68 11.60
N CYS A 68 12.46 17.10 10.43
CA CYS A 68 13.29 17.55 9.30
C CYS A 68 12.97 19.00 8.89
N SER A 69 13.85 19.62 8.12
CA SER A 69 13.55 20.94 7.55
C SER A 69 12.48 20.82 6.45
N VAL A 70 11.74 21.90 6.22
CA VAL A 70 10.79 22.00 5.10
C VAL A 70 11.52 21.82 3.76
N GLY A 71 12.74 22.37 3.63
CA GLY A 71 13.59 22.18 2.44
C GLY A 71 13.93 20.71 2.20
N THR A 72 14.30 19.97 3.26
CA THR A 72 14.55 18.53 3.19
C THR A 72 13.33 17.76 2.72
N LEU A 73 12.12 18.11 3.19
CA LEU A 73 10.90 17.46 2.72
C LEU A 73 10.66 17.75 1.23
N TYR A 74 10.83 19.01 0.79
CA TYR A 74 10.71 19.40 -0.62
C TYR A 74 11.71 18.69 -1.54
N GLU A 75 12.90 18.34 -1.06
CA GLU A 75 13.86 17.57 -1.85
C GLU A 75 13.36 16.18 -2.26
N TYR A 76 12.48 15.58 -1.45
CA TYR A 76 11.89 14.26 -1.73
C TYR A 76 10.49 14.39 -2.34
N PHE A 77 9.66 15.28 -1.77
CA PHE A 77 8.23 15.36 -2.06
C PHE A 77 7.82 16.81 -2.34
N PRO A 78 7.68 17.19 -3.63
CA PRO A 78 7.38 18.57 -4.01
C PRO A 78 5.97 19.02 -3.62
N ASN A 79 5.05 18.08 -3.46
CA ASN A 79 3.68 18.31 -3.05
C ASN A 79 3.11 17.12 -2.28
N LYS A 80 1.88 17.26 -1.78
CA LYS A 80 1.19 16.26 -0.99
C LYS A 80 0.87 14.99 -1.80
N GLU A 81 0.55 15.14 -3.07
CA GLU A 81 0.28 14.04 -4.00
C GLU A 81 1.53 13.20 -4.22
N ALA A 82 2.71 13.81 -4.35
CA ALA A 82 3.98 13.11 -4.45
C ALA A 82 4.34 12.37 -3.16
N LEU A 83 4.05 12.96 -2.00
CA LEU A 83 4.21 12.31 -0.70
C LEU A 83 3.27 11.10 -0.56
N LEU A 84 1.98 11.27 -0.89
CA LEU A 84 1.01 10.18 -0.86
C LEU A 84 1.37 9.06 -1.85
N SER A 85 1.77 9.40 -3.07
CA SER A 85 2.25 8.45 -4.07
C SER A 85 3.48 7.65 -3.59
N GLY A 86 4.46 8.35 -3.01
CA GLY A 86 5.63 7.73 -2.39
C GLY A 86 5.24 6.79 -1.25
N TYR A 87 4.32 7.22 -0.39
CA TYR A 87 3.81 6.41 0.71
C TYR A 87 3.09 5.15 0.22
N VAL A 88 2.18 5.27 -0.76
CA VAL A 88 1.47 4.11 -1.34
C VAL A 88 2.46 3.13 -1.96
N ARG A 89 3.46 3.61 -2.71
CA ARG A 89 4.53 2.74 -3.23
C ARG A 89 5.32 2.06 -2.11
N HIS A 90 5.58 2.74 -1.01
CA HIS A 90 6.20 2.15 0.16
C HIS A 90 5.33 1.06 0.80
N THR A 91 4.01 1.25 0.91
CA THR A 91 3.10 0.20 1.43
C THR A 91 3.15 -1.08 0.58
N ILE A 92 3.25 -0.93 -0.74
CA ILE A 92 3.45 -2.04 -1.69
C ILE A 92 4.79 -2.73 -1.44
N GLU A 93 5.89 -1.96 -1.30
CA GLU A 93 7.22 -2.51 -1.03
C GLU A 93 7.27 -3.28 0.29
N VAL A 94 6.59 -2.79 1.34
CA VAL A 94 6.45 -3.50 2.61
C VAL A 94 5.71 -4.81 2.42
N LEU A 95 4.57 -4.82 1.70
CA LEU A 95 3.84 -6.07 1.43
C LEU A 95 4.70 -7.10 0.69
N LEU A 96 5.39 -6.69 -0.38
CA LEU A 96 6.26 -7.58 -1.15
C LEU A 96 7.41 -8.13 -0.30
N ALA A 97 8.04 -7.28 0.51
CA ALA A 97 9.10 -7.70 1.43
C ALA A 97 8.59 -8.72 2.48
N ARG A 98 7.40 -8.50 3.02
CA ARG A 98 6.78 -9.43 3.98
C ARG A 98 6.40 -10.77 3.35
N ILE A 99 5.89 -10.77 2.12
CA ILE A 99 5.65 -12.02 1.37
C ILE A 99 6.97 -12.78 1.21
N GLN A 100 8.03 -12.09 0.83
CA GLN A 100 9.34 -12.71 0.67
C GLN A 100 9.85 -13.33 1.99
N SER A 101 9.91 -12.55 3.07
CA SER A 101 10.54 -13.02 4.33
C SER A 101 9.64 -13.94 5.17
N GLU A 102 8.32 -13.72 5.16
CA GLU A 102 7.38 -14.45 6.03
C GLU A 102 6.73 -15.65 5.32
N VAL A 103 6.76 -15.70 3.98
CA VAL A 103 6.16 -16.79 3.20
C VAL A 103 7.20 -17.51 2.36
N THR A 104 7.89 -16.83 1.45
CA THR A 104 8.80 -17.48 0.48
C THR A 104 9.98 -18.15 1.17
N GLU A 105 10.70 -17.41 2.01
CA GLU A 105 11.91 -17.86 2.71
C GLU A 105 11.64 -18.82 3.87
N ARG A 106 10.37 -19.15 4.14
CA ARG A 106 9.98 -19.69 5.45
C ARG A 106 10.48 -21.09 5.82
N ILE A 107 10.73 -22.06 4.96
CA ILE A 107 11.17 -23.45 5.31
C ILE A 107 10.25 -24.29 6.26
N ASP A 108 9.83 -23.81 7.44
CA ASP A 108 9.24 -24.60 8.55
C ASP A 108 7.70 -24.69 8.56
N ALA A 109 7.05 -24.53 7.41
CA ALA A 109 5.61 -24.47 7.31
C ALA A 109 5.08 -25.30 6.13
N SER A 110 4.00 -26.04 6.39
CA SER A 110 3.23 -26.73 5.34
C SER A 110 2.70 -25.74 4.30
N TRP A 111 2.46 -26.20 3.08
CA TRP A 111 1.88 -25.38 2.02
C TRP A 111 0.57 -24.70 2.46
N THR A 112 -0.29 -25.40 3.22
CA THR A 112 -1.54 -24.82 3.71
C THR A 112 -1.31 -23.66 4.68
N ALA A 113 -0.33 -23.79 5.59
CA ALA A 113 0.02 -22.73 6.53
C ALA A 113 0.63 -21.51 5.82
N ARG A 114 1.50 -21.76 4.82
CA ARG A 114 2.08 -20.70 3.99
C ARG A 114 1.03 -19.96 3.16
N VAL A 115 0.13 -20.69 2.50
CA VAL A 115 -0.96 -20.10 1.70
C VAL A 115 -1.91 -19.29 2.58
N ARG A 116 -2.29 -19.79 3.77
CA ARG A 116 -3.09 -18.98 4.71
C ARG A 116 -2.40 -17.67 5.03
N HIS A 117 -1.11 -17.71 5.42
CA HIS A 117 -0.36 -16.49 5.73
C HIS A 117 -0.26 -15.54 4.54
N LEU A 118 0.01 -16.07 3.33
CA LEU A 118 0.07 -15.31 2.08
C LEU A 118 -1.26 -14.59 1.78
N VAL A 119 -2.39 -15.28 1.96
CA VAL A 119 -3.73 -14.72 1.78
C VAL A 119 -3.99 -13.63 2.82
N ARG A 120 -3.70 -13.86 4.10
CA ARG A 120 -3.90 -12.86 5.17
C ARG A 120 -3.09 -11.59 4.93
N LEU A 121 -1.82 -11.72 4.53
CA LEU A 121 -0.98 -10.58 4.12
C LEU A 121 -1.61 -9.80 2.96
N SER A 122 -2.07 -10.52 1.93
CA SER A 122 -2.63 -9.93 0.71
C SER A 122 -3.98 -9.24 0.97
N CYS A 123 -4.83 -9.83 1.83
CA CYS A 123 -6.08 -9.27 2.31
C CYS A 123 -5.88 -8.01 3.19
N GLY A 124 -4.69 -7.80 3.74
CA GLY A 124 -4.44 -6.73 4.70
C GLY A 124 -5.08 -7.02 6.05
N ASP A 125 -4.89 -8.23 6.57
CA ASP A 125 -5.38 -8.65 7.89
C ASP A 125 -4.91 -7.67 9.00
N PRO A 126 -5.83 -7.01 9.73
CA PRO A 126 -5.48 -6.13 10.84
C PRO A 126 -4.62 -6.78 11.92
N ALA A 127 -4.74 -8.09 12.14
CA ALA A 127 -3.91 -8.83 13.10
C ALA A 127 -2.43 -8.89 12.69
N LEU A 128 -2.13 -8.64 11.42
CA LEU A 128 -0.78 -8.61 10.86
C LEU A 128 -0.21 -7.19 10.77
N ASP A 129 -0.87 -6.18 11.33
CA ASP A 129 -0.46 -4.76 11.33
C ASP A 129 -0.01 -4.26 9.93
N PRO A 130 -0.91 -4.24 8.93
CA PRO A 130 -0.57 -3.77 7.59
C PRO A 130 -0.34 -2.25 7.62
N PRO A 131 0.48 -1.72 6.69
CA PRO A 131 0.59 -0.28 6.52
C PRO A 131 -0.78 0.39 6.37
N TYR A 132 -0.95 1.53 7.04
CA TYR A 132 -2.21 2.26 7.07
C TYR A 132 -2.65 2.71 5.66
N PHE A 133 -3.87 2.40 5.27
CA PHE A 133 -4.47 2.87 4.03
C PHE A 133 -5.98 2.94 4.20
N ASP A 134 -6.56 4.14 4.02
CA ASP A 134 -7.97 4.39 4.29
C ASP A 134 -8.76 4.80 3.04
N HIS A 135 -10.07 4.96 3.21
CA HIS A 135 -10.97 5.45 2.19
C HIS A 135 -10.54 6.81 1.62
N ALA A 136 -10.06 7.73 2.46
CA ALA A 136 -9.65 9.05 2.00
C ALA A 136 -8.40 8.99 1.09
N MET A 137 -7.47 8.07 1.35
CA MET A 137 -6.34 7.79 0.46
C MET A 137 -6.82 7.14 -0.85
N LEU A 138 -7.74 6.18 -0.76
CA LEU A 138 -8.32 5.51 -1.94
C LEU A 138 -9.02 6.49 -2.88
N MET A 139 -9.79 7.44 -2.34
CA MET A 139 -10.48 8.47 -3.13
C MET A 139 -9.55 9.50 -3.80
N ARG A 140 -8.22 9.37 -3.63
CA ARG A 140 -7.21 10.22 -4.28
C ARG A 140 -6.31 9.43 -5.23
N GLU A 141 -6.62 8.17 -5.47
CA GLU A 141 -5.80 7.29 -6.30
C GLU A 141 -5.64 7.83 -7.73
N ASP A 142 -6.69 8.38 -8.31
CA ASP A 142 -6.71 9.03 -9.62
C ASP A 142 -5.70 10.18 -9.76
N ARG A 143 -5.34 10.82 -8.64
CA ARG A 143 -4.35 11.90 -8.59
C ARG A 143 -2.92 11.41 -8.49
N ILE A 144 -2.70 10.18 -8.04
CA ILE A 144 -1.37 9.65 -7.71
C ILE A 144 -0.96 8.46 -8.57
N ALA A 145 -1.90 7.77 -9.21
CA ALA A 145 -1.68 6.55 -9.95
C ALA A 145 -2.36 6.56 -11.32
N GLU A 146 -1.55 6.40 -12.37
CA GLU A 146 -1.97 6.05 -13.72
C GLU A 146 -2.15 4.51 -13.91
N PRO A 147 -2.89 4.04 -14.93
CA PRO A 147 -3.10 2.62 -15.24
C PRO A 147 -1.84 1.73 -15.21
N LYS A 148 -0.72 2.23 -15.76
CA LYS A 148 0.56 1.51 -15.77
C LYS A 148 1.10 1.19 -14.37
N HIS A 149 0.77 1.99 -13.35
CA HIS A 149 1.19 1.73 -11.98
C HIS A 149 0.40 0.57 -11.36
N HIS A 150 -0.89 0.46 -11.68
CA HIS A 150 -1.73 -0.66 -11.26
C HIS A 150 -1.26 -1.96 -11.91
N LEU A 151 -0.97 -1.93 -13.22
CA LEU A 151 -0.41 -3.08 -13.94
C LEU A 151 0.94 -3.50 -13.35
N ARG A 152 1.88 -2.56 -13.17
CA ARG A 152 3.18 -2.87 -12.57
C ARG A 152 3.05 -3.50 -11.19
N PHE A 153 2.18 -2.95 -10.34
CA PHE A 153 1.96 -3.53 -9.01
C PHE A 153 1.35 -4.92 -9.09
N PHE A 154 0.38 -5.13 -9.98
CA PHE A 154 -0.21 -6.44 -10.20
C PHE A 154 0.82 -7.47 -10.67
N ASP A 155 1.72 -7.10 -11.58
CA ASP A 155 2.81 -7.97 -12.06
C ASP A 155 3.82 -8.31 -10.96
N GLU A 156 4.22 -7.31 -10.15
CA GLU A 156 5.10 -7.50 -9.00
C GLU A 156 4.48 -8.46 -7.97
N LEU A 157 3.21 -8.25 -7.63
CA LEU A 157 2.50 -9.07 -6.65
C LEU A 157 2.23 -10.49 -7.17
N SER A 158 1.89 -10.63 -8.45
CA SER A 158 1.76 -11.93 -9.13
C SER A 158 3.06 -12.71 -9.14
N THR A 159 4.19 -12.01 -9.34
CA THR A 159 5.51 -12.63 -9.28
C THR A 159 5.84 -13.10 -7.85
N ALA A 160 5.57 -12.28 -6.84
CA ALA A 160 5.78 -12.65 -5.45
C ALA A 160 4.92 -13.86 -5.02
N TRP A 161 3.66 -13.90 -5.46
CA TRP A 161 2.78 -15.06 -5.21
C TRP A 161 3.30 -16.33 -5.87
N ARG A 162 3.73 -16.28 -7.14
CA ARG A 162 4.32 -17.44 -7.81
C ARG A 162 5.56 -17.95 -7.08
N GLN A 163 6.46 -17.06 -6.69
CA GLN A 163 7.66 -17.41 -5.94
C GLN A 163 7.32 -18.05 -4.58
N ALA A 164 6.33 -17.51 -3.87
CA ALA A 164 5.87 -18.07 -2.60
C ALA A 164 5.28 -19.48 -2.75
N LEU A 165 4.52 -19.72 -3.82
CA LEU A 165 3.92 -21.02 -4.13
C LEU A 165 4.97 -22.03 -4.62
N ASP A 166 5.89 -21.62 -5.49
CA ASP A 166 7.01 -22.47 -5.96
C ASP A 166 7.96 -22.86 -4.80
N ALA A 167 7.99 -22.07 -3.71
CA ALA A 167 8.74 -22.37 -2.48
C ALA A 167 8.02 -23.36 -1.52
N CYS A 168 6.84 -23.87 -1.89
CA CYS A 168 6.08 -24.87 -1.13
C CYS A 168 6.31 -26.27 -1.74
N PRO A 169 7.27 -27.07 -1.23
CA PRO A 169 7.60 -28.38 -1.82
C PRO A 169 6.48 -29.41 -1.67
N ASP A 170 5.58 -29.22 -0.70
CA ASP A 170 4.44 -30.07 -0.38
C ASP A 170 3.13 -29.60 -1.04
N LEU A 171 3.18 -28.62 -1.95
CA LEU A 171 2.02 -28.15 -2.70
C LEU A 171 1.51 -29.26 -3.63
N PRO A 172 0.19 -29.57 -3.66
CA PRO A 172 -0.34 -30.72 -4.41
C PRO A 172 -0.08 -30.67 -5.92
N ALA A 173 -0.22 -29.49 -6.51
CA ALA A 173 0.06 -29.24 -7.92
C ALA A 173 0.54 -27.81 -8.09
N ARG A 174 1.43 -27.58 -9.06
CA ARG A 174 1.86 -26.23 -9.42
C ARG A 174 0.69 -25.53 -10.14
N PRO A 175 0.16 -24.40 -9.61
CA PRO A 175 -0.89 -23.66 -10.28
C PRO A 175 -0.33 -22.96 -11.53
N ASP A 176 -1.18 -22.83 -12.55
CA ASP A 176 -0.85 -22.00 -13.70
C ASP A 176 -0.97 -20.50 -13.38
N ASP A 177 -0.47 -19.67 -14.29
CA ASP A 177 -0.50 -18.22 -14.16
C ASP A 177 -1.93 -17.68 -14.07
N ALA A 178 -2.88 -18.30 -14.78
CA ALA A 178 -4.27 -17.86 -14.83
C ALA A 178 -4.94 -18.00 -13.46
N LEU A 179 -4.73 -19.13 -12.77
CA LEU A 179 -5.25 -19.37 -11.43
C LEU A 179 -4.64 -18.39 -10.41
N VAL A 180 -3.32 -18.19 -10.45
CA VAL A 180 -2.65 -17.25 -9.54
C VAL A 180 -3.16 -15.82 -9.73
N GLN A 181 -3.24 -15.35 -10.97
CA GLN A 181 -3.74 -14.02 -11.30
C GLN A 181 -5.22 -13.85 -10.91
N THR A 182 -6.04 -14.88 -11.10
CA THR A 182 -7.47 -14.87 -10.72
C THR A 182 -7.64 -14.74 -9.20
N MET A 183 -6.90 -15.54 -8.42
CA MET A 183 -6.92 -15.45 -6.95
C MET A 183 -6.50 -14.05 -6.48
N LEU A 184 -5.46 -13.49 -7.08
CA LEU A 184 -4.98 -12.15 -6.76
C LEU A 184 -5.99 -11.05 -7.10
N GLN A 185 -6.64 -11.12 -8.26
CA GLN A 185 -7.70 -10.19 -8.62
C GLN A 185 -8.88 -10.29 -7.66
N ALA A 186 -9.28 -11.50 -7.27
CA ALA A 186 -10.34 -11.72 -6.29
C ALA A 186 -10.00 -11.12 -4.92
N ILE A 187 -8.81 -11.38 -4.40
CA ILE A 187 -8.35 -10.86 -3.09
C ILE A 187 -8.22 -9.33 -3.14
N TRP A 188 -7.49 -8.80 -4.13
CA TRP A 188 -7.16 -7.38 -4.17
C TRP A 188 -8.37 -6.52 -4.56
N GLY A 189 -9.19 -7.01 -5.51
CA GLY A 189 -10.45 -6.37 -5.87
C GLY A 189 -11.40 -6.31 -4.67
N ALA A 190 -11.55 -7.42 -3.93
CA ALA A 190 -12.36 -7.44 -2.72
C ALA A 190 -11.79 -6.53 -1.62
N ARG A 191 -10.47 -6.57 -1.36
CA ARG A 191 -9.80 -5.68 -0.39
C ARG A 191 -10.08 -4.21 -0.71
N ARG A 192 -9.90 -3.81 -1.97
CA ARG A 192 -10.19 -2.45 -2.44
C ARG A 192 -11.65 -2.09 -2.21
N TYR A 193 -12.57 -2.96 -2.63
CA TYR A 193 -14.00 -2.71 -2.48
C TYR A 193 -14.42 -2.58 -1.00
N ARG A 194 -13.80 -3.35 -0.10
CA ARG A 194 -14.04 -3.22 1.34
C ARG A 194 -13.59 -1.89 1.92
N VAL A 195 -12.52 -1.28 1.40
CA VAL A 195 -12.13 0.09 1.78
C VAL A 195 -13.18 1.11 1.31
N LEU A 196 -13.82 0.89 0.15
CA LEU A 196 -14.95 1.72 -0.32
C LEU A 196 -16.16 1.60 0.60
N LEU A 197 -16.45 0.40 1.09
CA LEU A 197 -17.58 0.15 1.99
C LEU A 197 -17.40 0.79 3.38
N GLN A 198 -16.17 1.15 3.79
CA GLN A 198 -15.90 1.76 5.11
C GLN A 198 -16.56 0.97 6.26
N GLU A 199 -16.33 -0.34 6.28
CA GLU A 199 -17.03 -1.36 7.07
C GLU A 199 -18.30 -1.90 6.38
N GLY A 200 -18.28 -3.18 6.01
CA GLY A 200 -19.41 -3.84 5.35
C GLY A 200 -19.43 -5.34 5.62
N PRO A 201 -20.59 -6.00 5.47
CA PRO A 201 -20.71 -7.44 5.65
C PRO A 201 -19.94 -8.20 4.55
N PRO A 202 -19.40 -9.39 4.85
CA PRO A 202 -19.26 -9.96 6.19
C PRO A 202 -18.14 -9.26 6.99
N ALA A 203 -18.09 -9.50 8.31
CA ALA A 203 -17.02 -9.00 9.17
C ALA A 203 -15.64 -9.35 8.60
N THR A 204 -14.64 -8.48 8.81
CA THR A 204 -13.31 -8.60 8.17
C THR A 204 -12.65 -9.96 8.42
N GLU A 205 -12.68 -10.47 9.65
CA GLU A 205 -12.12 -11.79 9.96
C GLU A 205 -12.83 -12.93 9.20
N VAL A 206 -14.15 -12.84 9.08
CA VAL A 206 -14.95 -13.83 8.34
C VAL A 206 -14.60 -13.79 6.86
N TRP A 207 -14.50 -12.59 6.27
CA TRP A 207 -14.09 -12.42 4.88
C TRP A 207 -12.70 -13.00 4.60
N ILE A 208 -11.72 -12.72 5.47
CA ILE A 208 -10.36 -13.26 5.35
C ILE A 208 -10.37 -14.78 5.43
N SER A 209 -11.11 -15.34 6.40
CA SER A 209 -11.25 -16.79 6.58
C SER A 209 -11.93 -17.49 5.38
N GLU A 210 -12.88 -16.82 4.71
CA GLU A 210 -13.47 -17.34 3.46
C GLU A 210 -12.48 -17.23 2.29
N MET A 211 -11.70 -16.15 2.20
CA MET A 211 -10.66 -16.01 1.17
C MET A 211 -9.58 -17.09 1.30
N GLU A 212 -9.15 -17.41 2.53
CA GLU A 212 -8.26 -18.55 2.78
C GLU A 212 -8.85 -19.86 2.27
N ARG A 213 -10.12 -20.13 2.60
CA ARG A 213 -10.81 -21.35 2.17
C ARG A 213 -10.93 -21.44 0.65
N LEU A 214 -11.24 -20.34 -0.02
CA LEU A 214 -11.32 -20.28 -1.48
C LEU A 214 -9.98 -20.60 -2.13
N CYS A 215 -8.89 -19.94 -1.69
CA CYS A 215 -7.56 -20.17 -2.23
C CYS A 215 -7.05 -21.59 -1.95
N LEU A 216 -7.22 -22.10 -0.73
CA LEU A 216 -6.80 -23.46 -0.38
C LEU A 216 -7.53 -24.52 -1.22
N ARG A 217 -8.85 -24.35 -1.44
CA ARG A 217 -9.62 -25.26 -2.29
C ARG A 217 -9.18 -25.21 -3.74
N ALA A 218 -8.96 -24.01 -4.27
CA ALA A 218 -8.52 -23.84 -5.65
C ALA A 218 -7.12 -24.45 -5.89
N LEU A 219 -6.20 -24.32 -4.93
CA LEU A 219 -4.86 -24.90 -5.00
C LEU A 219 -4.80 -26.41 -4.72
N ALA A 220 -5.78 -26.95 -3.98
CA ALA A 220 -5.90 -28.39 -3.75
C ALA A 220 -6.59 -29.12 -4.91
N ALA A 221 -7.29 -28.40 -5.78
CA ALA A 221 -7.97 -29.00 -6.92
C ALA A 221 -6.94 -29.59 -7.90
N THR A 222 -7.17 -30.83 -8.32
CA THR A 222 -6.38 -31.44 -9.39
C THR A 222 -6.68 -30.70 -10.70
N PRO A 223 -5.67 -30.28 -11.48
CA PRO A 223 -5.95 -29.66 -12.78
C PRO A 223 -6.77 -30.63 -13.63
N GLU A 224 -7.92 -30.16 -14.14
CA GLU A 224 -8.71 -30.93 -15.09
C GLU A 224 -7.83 -31.20 -16.31
N VAL A 225 -7.60 -32.48 -16.62
CA VAL A 225 -6.96 -32.89 -17.87
C VAL A 225 -7.98 -32.57 -18.97
N VAL A 226 -7.81 -31.43 -19.63
CA VAL A 226 -8.56 -31.06 -20.84
C VAL A 226 -8.07 -31.88 -22.02
#